data_AF-A0A137PCK7-F1
#
_entry.id   AF-A0A137PCK7-F1
#
_cell.length_a   1.000
_cell.length_b   1.000
_cell.length_c   1.000
_cell.angle_alpha   90.00
_cell.angle_beta   90.00
_cell.angle_gamma   90.00
#
_symmetry.space_group_name_H-M   'P 1'
#
loop_
_entity.id
_entity.type
_entity.pdbx_description
1 polymer ?
#
loop_
_entity_poly.entity_id
_entity_poly.type
_entity_poly.pdbx_seq_one_letter_code
_entity_poly.pdbx_strand_id
1 'polypeptide(L)'
;MFNINVTSGLIGSLLAGALLLISLFSIFFGYIKICLYRREQSKKSQIELGLDPEKVKKEVNSTILKSLSIIFGSFLAYTPYTLILLLQIFSTSFQTPELSAVATILIDSNVTLNSLILINMKPELYKEIKKIYGFKVE
;
A
#
# COMPACT_ATOMS: atom_id res chain seq x y z
N MET A 1 11.18 -15.00 -12.35
CA MET A 1 9.90 -15.67 -12.06
C MET A 1 10.14 -17.15 -11.79
N PHE A 2 9.23 -17.84 -11.10
CA PHE A 2 9.38 -19.25 -10.78
C PHE A 2 9.18 -20.13 -12.02
N ASN A 3 10.03 -21.14 -12.22
CA ASN A 3 9.86 -22.09 -13.32
C ASN A 3 8.75 -23.10 -12.98
N ILE A 4 7.57 -22.94 -13.57
CA ILE A 4 6.40 -23.80 -13.29
C ILE A 4 6.56 -25.23 -13.82
N ASN A 5 7.52 -25.49 -14.69
CA ASN A 5 7.83 -26.84 -15.18
C ASN A 5 8.52 -27.69 -14.10
N VAL A 6 8.98 -27.07 -13.01
CA VAL A 6 9.53 -27.75 -11.84
C VAL A 6 8.53 -27.63 -10.70
N THR A 7 8.28 -28.73 -9.98
CA THR A 7 7.31 -28.78 -8.87
C THR A 7 7.57 -27.70 -7.83
N SER A 8 8.84 -27.41 -7.52
CA SER A 8 9.21 -26.33 -6.59
C SER A 8 8.81 -24.94 -7.10
N GLY A 9 8.90 -24.69 -8.40
CA GLY A 9 8.48 -23.41 -8.98
C GLY A 9 6.96 -23.25 -9.06
N LEU A 10 6.21 -24.35 -9.25
CA LEU A 10 4.76 -24.35 -9.14
C LEU A 10 4.31 -24.02 -7.71
N ILE A 11 4.86 -24.71 -6.71
CA ILE A 11 4.56 -24.46 -5.29
C ILE A 11 4.92 -23.02 -4.90
N GLY A 12 6.11 -22.55 -5.31
CA GLY A 12 6.56 -21.17 -5.07
C GLY A 12 5.63 -20.12 -5.67
N SER A 13 5.11 -20.36 -6.89
CA SER A 13 4.15 -19.47 -7.55
C SER A 13 2.83 -19.38 -6.80
N LEU A 14 2.29 -20.52 -6.36
CA LEU A 14 1.03 -20.58 -5.59
C LEU A 14 1.17 -19.89 -4.24
N LEU A 15 2.27 -20.15 -3.52
CA LEU A 15 2.55 -19.49 -2.24
C LEU A 15 2.72 -17.98 -2.42
N ALA A 16 3.45 -17.54 -3.43
CA ALA A 16 3.61 -16.11 -3.73
C ALA A 16 2.27 -15.43 -4.04
N GLY A 17 1.42 -16.06 -4.85
CA GLY A 17 0.07 -15.57 -5.14
C GLY A 17 -0.80 -15.46 -3.88
N ALA A 18 -0.78 -16.47 -3.01
CA ALA A 18 -1.53 -16.46 -1.76
C ALA A 18 -1.06 -15.34 -0.81
N LEU A 19 0.25 -15.17 -0.64
CA LEU A 19 0.81 -14.12 0.21
C LEU A 19 0.47 -12.72 -0.31
N LEU A 20 0.51 -12.53 -1.63
CA LEU A 20 0.12 -11.26 -2.25
C LEU A 20 -1.35 -10.93 -2.01
N LEU A 21 -2.24 -11.92 -2.16
CA LEU A 21 -3.67 -11.74 -1.87
C LEU A 21 -3.88 -11.34 -0.41
N ILE A 22 -3.25 -12.04 0.54
CA ILE A 22 -3.33 -11.71 1.97
C ILE A 22 -2.82 -10.29 2.24
N SER A 23 -1.72 -9.90 1.62
CA SER A 23 -1.15 -8.56 1.75
C SER A 23 -2.10 -7.49 1.21
N LEU A 24 -2.67 -7.70 0.01
CA LEU A 24 -3.66 -6.80 -0.60
C LEU A 24 -4.91 -6.64 0.26
N PHE A 25 -5.45 -7.74 0.79
CA PHE A 25 -6.56 -7.68 1.74
C PHE A 25 -6.21 -6.89 3.00
N SER A 26 -5.00 -7.10 3.54
CA SER A 26 -4.54 -6.37 4.73
C SER A 26 -4.44 -4.86 4.47
N ILE A 27 -3.90 -4.45 3.32
CA ILE A 27 -3.86 -3.04 2.89
C ILE A 27 -5.29 -2.50 2.77
N PHE A 28 -6.16 -3.19 2.04
CA PHE A 28 -7.52 -2.75 1.80
C PHE A 28 -8.30 -2.53 3.10
N PHE A 29 -8.37 -3.56 3.95
CA PHE A 29 -9.10 -3.46 5.22
C PHE A 29 -8.43 -2.52 6.22
N GLY A 30 -7.09 -2.50 6.28
CA GLY A 30 -6.34 -1.63 7.18
C GLY A 30 -6.59 -0.15 6.90
N TYR A 31 -6.43 0.28 5.65
CA TYR A 31 -6.63 1.68 5.27
C TYR A 31 -8.10 2.10 5.28
N ILE A 32 -9.05 1.20 4.96
CA ILE A 32 -10.48 1.46 5.16
C ILE A 32 -10.77 1.74 6.64
N LYS A 33 -10.25 0.92 7.55
CA LYS A 33 -10.40 1.15 9.00
C LYS A 33 -9.80 2.49 9.43
N ILE A 34 -8.64 2.89 8.90
CA ILE A 34 -8.04 4.20 9.16
C ILE A 34 -8.98 5.33 8.71
N CYS A 35 -9.57 5.22 7.52
CA CYS A 35 -10.52 6.21 7.02
C CYS A 35 -11.75 6.34 7.93
N LEU A 36 -12.34 5.22 8.35
CA LEU A 36 -13.50 5.20 9.24
C LEU A 36 -13.15 5.80 10.62
N TYR A 37 -12.05 5.34 11.21
CA TYR A 37 -11.57 5.83 12.51
C TYR A 37 -11.33 7.33 12.51
N ARG A 38 -10.65 7.87 11.47
CA ARG A 38 -10.40 9.31 11.36
C ARG A 38 -11.68 10.13 11.23
N ARG A 39 -12.69 9.60 10.53
CA ARG A 39 -13.99 10.25 10.40
C ARG A 39 -14.74 10.28 11.73
N GLU A 40 -14.71 9.20 12.51
CA GLU A 40 -15.33 9.16 13.84
C GLU A 40 -14.61 10.06 14.84
N GLN A 41 -13.28 10.01 14.87
CA GLN A 41 -12.45 10.85 15.73
C GLN A 41 -12.72 12.34 15.43
N SER A 42 -12.77 12.73 14.16
CA SER A 42 -13.10 14.10 13.75
C SER A 42 -14.42 14.59 14.31
N LYS A 43 -15.47 13.76 14.28
CA LYS A 43 -16.79 14.12 14.80
C LYS A 43 -16.75 14.33 16.30
N LYS A 44 -16.08 13.44 17.03
CA LYS A 44 -15.92 13.57 18.49
C LYS A 44 -15.17 14.84 18.85
N SER A 45 -14.02 15.09 18.22
CA SER A 45 -13.20 16.28 18.51
C SER A 45 -13.90 17.60 18.16
N GLN A 46 -14.74 17.64 17.12
CA GLN A 46 -15.54 18.84 16.82
C GLN A 46 -16.61 19.12 17.88
N ILE A 47 -17.24 18.07 18.42
CA ILE A 47 -18.30 18.19 19.44
C ILE A 47 -17.70 18.49 20.83
N GLU A 48 -16.61 17.82 21.20
CA GLU A 48 -16.05 17.84 22.56
C GLU A 48 -15.09 19.00 22.81
N LEU A 49 -14.34 19.44 21.80
CA LEU A 49 -13.23 20.41 21.97
C LEU A 49 -13.51 21.78 21.34
N GLY A 50 -14.66 21.96 20.67
CA GLY A 50 -15.01 23.22 20.02
C GLY A 50 -14.03 23.66 18.93
N LEU A 51 -13.30 22.70 18.33
CA LEU A 51 -12.30 22.98 17.29
C LEU A 51 -12.96 23.54 16.02
N ASP A 52 -12.23 24.41 15.32
CA ASP A 52 -12.65 24.93 14.02
C ASP A 52 -12.97 23.77 13.05
N PRO A 53 -14.25 23.62 12.64
CA PRO A 53 -14.69 22.49 11.83
C PRO A 53 -14.02 22.46 10.45
N GLU A 54 -13.64 23.60 9.88
CA GLU A 54 -13.03 23.65 8.54
C GLU A 54 -11.61 23.08 8.54
N LYS A 55 -10.80 23.50 9.51
CA LYS A 55 -9.41 23.04 9.65
C LYS A 55 -9.35 21.53 9.90
N VAL A 56 -10.17 21.02 10.82
CA VAL A 56 -10.24 19.59 11.15
C VAL A 56 -10.70 18.78 9.92
N LYS A 57 -11.73 19.25 9.21
CA LYS A 57 -12.24 18.58 8.01
C LYS A 57 -11.18 18.50 6.91
N LYS A 58 -10.38 19.54 6.71
CA LYS A 58 -9.29 19.55 5.72
C LYS A 58 -8.22 18.50 6.03
N GLU A 59 -7.79 18.41 7.28
CA GLU A 59 -6.75 17.44 7.71
C GLU A 59 -7.26 15.99 7.61
N VAL A 60 -8.49 15.75 8.02
CA VAL A 60 -9.15 14.44 7.95
C VAL A 60 -9.33 14.02 6.49
N ASN A 61 -9.82 14.91 5.63
CA ASN A 61 -9.98 14.64 4.20
C ASN A 61 -8.62 14.37 3.52
N SER A 62 -7.57 15.11 3.89
CA SER A 62 -6.22 14.84 3.38
C SER A 62 -5.74 13.45 3.75
N THR A 63 -5.97 13.03 5.00
CA THR A 63 -5.61 11.70 5.50
C THR A 63 -6.40 10.59 4.81
N ILE A 64 -7.70 10.80 4.61
CA ILE A 64 -8.57 9.86 3.89
C ILE A 64 -8.13 9.75 2.43
N LEU A 65 -7.88 10.87 1.75
CA LEU A 65 -7.43 10.86 0.36
C LEU A 65 -6.12 10.11 0.21
N LYS A 66 -5.13 10.38 1.08
CA LYS A 66 -3.85 9.66 1.10
C LYS A 66 -4.02 8.15 1.33
N SER A 67 -4.87 7.77 2.28
CA SER A 67 -5.18 6.35 2.56
C SER A 67 -5.83 5.68 1.34
N LEU A 68 -6.77 6.35 0.68
CA LEU A 68 -7.39 5.87 -0.56
C LEU A 68 -6.39 5.78 -1.71
N SER A 69 -5.47 6.73 -1.83
CA SER A 69 -4.38 6.67 -2.81
C SER A 69 -3.47 5.46 -2.60
N ILE A 70 -3.17 5.10 -1.34
CA ILE A 70 -2.39 3.89 -1.03
C ILE A 70 -3.14 2.63 -1.46
N ILE A 71 -4.43 2.54 -1.16
CA ILE A 71 -5.27 1.40 -1.60
C ILE A 71 -5.26 1.31 -3.12
N PHE A 72 -5.53 2.42 -3.81
CA PHE A 72 -5.62 2.46 -5.27
C PHE A 72 -4.29 2.14 -5.94
N GLY A 73 -3.19 2.75 -5.49
CA GLY A 73 -1.83 2.49 -6.00
C GLY A 73 -1.43 1.03 -5.79
N SER A 74 -1.73 0.47 -4.62
CA SER A 74 -1.43 -0.94 -4.33
C SER A 74 -2.24 -1.87 -5.22
N PHE A 75 -3.53 -1.60 -5.41
CA PHE A 75 -4.35 -2.37 -6.33
C PHE A 75 -3.78 -2.34 -7.76
N LEU A 76 -3.44 -1.16 -8.28
CA LEU A 76 -2.87 -1.02 -9.62
C LEU A 76 -1.49 -1.70 -9.77
N ALA A 77 -0.65 -1.65 -8.75
CA ALA A 77 0.70 -2.18 -8.82
C ALA A 77 0.75 -3.72 -8.69
N TYR A 78 -0.03 -4.29 -7.77
CA TYR A 78 0.00 -5.74 -7.51
C TYR A 78 -0.92 -6.55 -8.42
N THR A 79 -1.96 -5.93 -9.01
CA THR A 79 -2.91 -6.64 -9.88
C THR A 79 -2.24 -7.21 -11.14
N PRO A 80 -1.42 -6.46 -11.90
CA PRO A 80 -0.73 -6.99 -13.08
C PRO A 80 0.15 -8.20 -12.73
N TYR A 81 0.94 -8.11 -11.66
CA TYR A 81 1.80 -9.19 -11.22
C TYR A 81 1.00 -10.43 -10.79
N THR A 82 -0.06 -10.23 -10.01
CA THR A 82 -0.93 -11.33 -9.56
C THR A 82 -1.62 -11.99 -10.76
N LEU A 83 -2.06 -11.22 -11.75
CA LEU A 83 -2.67 -11.75 -12.96
C LEU A 83 -1.67 -12.58 -13.77
N ILE A 84 -0.43 -12.11 -13.94
CA ILE A 84 0.64 -12.88 -14.62
C ILE A 84 0.91 -14.18 -13.86
N LEU A 85 1.00 -14.15 -12.52
CA LEU A 85 1.18 -15.34 -11.68
C LEU A 85 0.03 -16.36 -11.80
N LEU A 86 -1.20 -15.91 -12.04
CA LEU A 86 -2.35 -16.79 -12.25
C LEU A 86 -2.39 -17.33 -13.68
N LEU A 87 -2.15 -16.48 -14.68
CA LEU A 87 -2.16 -16.87 -16.10
C LEU A 87 -1.04 -17.85 -16.45
N GLN A 88 0.13 -17.72 -15.80
CA GLN A 88 1.22 -18.67 -16.01
C GLN A 88 0.84 -20.11 -15.63
N ILE A 89 -0.11 -20.31 -14.69
CA ILE A 89 -0.57 -21.66 -14.30
C ILE A 89 -1.24 -22.36 -15.50
N PHE A 90 -1.89 -21.60 -16.37
CA PHE A 90 -2.57 -22.12 -17.55
C PHE A 90 -1.67 -22.16 -18.79
N SER A 91 -0.70 -21.25 -18.92
CA SER A 91 0.23 -21.23 -20.04
C SER A 91 1.56 -20.55 -19.71
N THR A 92 2.67 -21.17 -20.09
CA THR A 92 4.03 -20.60 -19.94
C THR A 92 4.30 -19.38 -20.82
N SER A 93 3.44 -19.09 -21.81
CA SER A 93 3.60 -17.96 -22.74
C SER A 93 3.61 -16.59 -22.07
N PHE A 94 3.07 -16.50 -20.85
CA PHE A 94 3.04 -15.26 -20.06
C PHE A 94 4.31 -15.03 -19.22
N GLN A 95 5.26 -15.97 -19.20
CA GLN A 95 6.54 -15.83 -18.48
C GLN A 95 7.58 -15.06 -19.31
N THR A 96 7.21 -13.89 -19.83
CA THR A 96 8.17 -13.07 -20.57
C THR A 96 8.98 -12.16 -19.63
N PRO A 97 10.29 -11.96 -19.91
CA PRO A 97 11.12 -11.05 -19.13
C PRO A 97 10.60 -9.62 -19.08
N GLU A 98 9.99 -9.14 -20.17
CA GLU A 98 9.48 -7.77 -20.29
C GLU A 98 8.28 -7.55 -19.37
N LEU A 99 7.31 -8.48 -19.34
CA LEU A 99 6.16 -8.40 -18.43
C LEU A 99 6.61 -8.47 -16.97
N SER A 100 7.61 -9.31 -16.68
CA SER A 100 8.19 -9.41 -15.34
C SER A 100 8.83 -8.09 -14.91
N ALA A 101 9.63 -7.46 -15.78
CA ALA A 101 10.29 -6.19 -15.47
C ALA A 101 9.28 -5.07 -15.20
N VAL A 102 8.26 -4.93 -16.03
CA VAL A 102 7.19 -3.93 -15.83
C VAL A 102 6.46 -4.15 -14.52
N ALA A 103 6.09 -5.40 -14.22
CA ALA A 103 5.39 -5.73 -12.98
C ALA A 103 6.25 -5.45 -11.74
N THR A 104 7.55 -5.76 -11.78
CA THR A 104 8.48 -5.45 -10.69
C THR A 104 8.64 -3.94 -10.49
N ILE A 105 8.82 -3.17 -11.56
CA ILE A 105 8.94 -1.70 -11.48
C ILE A 105 7.69 -1.09 -10.82
N LEU A 106 6.49 -1.58 -11.18
CA LEU A 106 5.24 -1.12 -10.59
C LEU A 106 5.17 -1.41 -9.09
N ILE A 107 5.54 -2.63 -8.68
CA ILE A 107 5.55 -3.03 -7.27
C ILE A 107 6.55 -2.17 -6.47
N ASP A 108 7.78 -2.03 -6.95
CA ASP A 108 8.82 -1.29 -6.24
C ASP A 108 8.49 0.21 -6.13
N SER A 109 7.93 0.77 -7.19
CA SER A 109 7.42 2.15 -7.19
C SER A 109 6.30 2.32 -6.18
N ASN A 110 5.37 1.36 -6.10
CA ASN A 110 4.27 1.40 -5.15
C ASN A 110 4.75 1.29 -3.70
N VAL A 111 5.70 0.41 -3.40
CA VAL A 111 6.31 0.32 -2.06
C VAL A 111 6.92 1.67 -1.67
N THR A 112 7.69 2.25 -2.57
CA THR A 112 8.34 3.56 -2.35
C THR A 112 7.32 4.67 -2.10
N LEU A 113 6.31 4.80 -2.97
CA LEU A 113 5.27 5.83 -2.84
C LEU A 113 4.45 5.65 -1.57
N ASN A 114 4.07 4.41 -1.22
CA ASN A 114 3.31 4.14 0.00
C ASN A 114 4.10 4.50 1.26
N SER A 115 5.40 4.21 1.30
CA SER A 115 6.27 4.64 2.40
C SER A 115 6.33 6.17 2.52
N LEU A 116 6.47 6.89 1.40
CA LEU A 116 6.47 8.35 1.41
C LEU A 116 5.15 8.94 1.89
N ILE A 117 4.01 8.40 1.43
CA ILE A 117 2.69 8.84 1.87
C ILE A 117 2.51 8.58 3.37
N LEU A 118 2.93 7.42 3.87
CA LEU A 118 2.81 7.07 5.29
C LEU A 118 3.64 8.00 6.18
N ILE A 119 4.88 8.30 5.78
CA ILE A 119 5.74 9.25 6.50
C ILE A 119 5.09 10.64 6.50
N ASN A 120 4.49 11.06 5.39
CA ASN A 120 3.79 12.34 5.31
C ASN A 120 2.50 12.39 6.14
N MET A 121 1.86 11.24 6.41
CA MET A 121 0.68 11.14 7.27
C MET A 121 1.02 11.16 8.77
N LYS A 122 2.26 10.82 9.15
CA LYS A 122 2.69 10.73 10.55
C LYS A 122 3.93 11.61 10.78
N PRO A 123 3.75 12.87 11.22
CA PRO A 123 4.86 13.78 11.46
C PRO A 123 5.84 13.28 12.53
N GLU A 124 5.37 12.48 13.50
CA GLU A 124 6.20 11.82 14.50
C GLU A 124 7.24 10.89 13.85
N LEU A 125 6.81 10.03 12.91
CA LEU A 125 7.71 9.15 12.16
C LEU A 125 8.75 9.95 11.38
N TYR A 126 8.33 11.06 10.76
CA TYR A 126 9.27 11.93 10.04
C TYR A 126 10.31 12.57 10.98
N LYS A 127 9.90 12.99 12.18
CA LYS A 127 10.80 13.52 13.21
C LYS A 127 11.80 12.46 13.71
N GLU A 128 11.33 11.24 13.94
CA GLU A 128 12.20 10.12 14.34
C GLU A 128 13.20 9.76 13.25
N ILE A 129 12.77 9.70 11.98
CA ILE A 129 13.67 9.48 10.84
C ILE A 129 14.73 10.58 10.79
N LYS A 130 14.35 11.86 10.89
CA LYS A 130 15.31 12.97 10.94
C LYS A 130 16.34 12.81 12.07
N LYS A 131 15.90 12.38 13.24
CA LYS A 131 16.76 12.14 14.40
C LYS A 131 17.78 11.02 14.14
N ILE A 132 17.35 9.92 13.51
CA ILE A 132 18.25 8.81 13.12
C ILE A 132 19.34 9.28 12.16
N TYR A 133 18.99 10.14 11.19
CA TYR A 133 19.93 10.71 10.23
C TYR A 133 20.72 11.92 10.75
N GLY A 134 20.58 12.30 12.03
CA GLY A 134 21.35 13.38 12.65
C GLY A 134 20.89 14.80 12.27
N PHE A 135 19.73 14.96 11.66
CA PHE A 135 19.17 16.29 11.38
C PHE A 135 18.59 16.91 12.67
N LYS A 136 18.77 18.23 12.84
CA LYS A 136 18.08 18.97 13.91
C LYS A 136 16.56 18.87 13.72
N VAL A 137 15.88 18.46 14.78
CA VAL A 137 14.41 18.41 14.84
C VAL A 137 13.96 19.67 15.56
N GLU A 138 13.34 20.60 14.83
CA GLU A 138 12.56 21.71 15.40
C GLU A 138 11.11 21.26 15.68
#